data_AF-A0A926CJ83-F1
#
_entry.id   AF-A0A926CJ83-F1
#
_cell.length_a   1.000
_cell.length_b   1.000
_cell.length_c   1.000
_cell.angle_alpha   90.00
_cell.angle_beta   90.00
_cell.angle_gamma   90.00
#
_symmetry.space_group_name_H-M   'P 1'
#
loop_
_entity.id
_entity.type
_entity.pdbx_description
1 polymer ?
#
loop_
_entity_poly.entity_id
_entity_poly.type
_entity_poly.pdbx_seq_one_letter_code
_entity_poly.pdbx_strand_id
1 'polypeptide(L)'
;GELGRRCRCRPVRYLNNIVEQDHRAIKRRVRASQGFRAFHSAWRTLQGIETMNMIRKGQVRWLSKNDIAGQAAFVGRLFGLTRV
;
A
#
# COMPACT_ATOMS: atom_id res chain seq x y z
N GLY A 1 18.42 -0.90 20.43
CA GLY A 1 19.38 -1.96 20.07
C GLY A 1 20.28 -1.42 18.99
N GLU A 2 21.57 -1.31 19.27
CA GLU A 2 22.54 -0.84 18.28
C GLU A 2 23.03 -2.01 17.42
N LEU A 3 22.97 -1.86 16.10
CA LEU A 3 23.49 -2.84 15.15
C LEU A 3 24.99 -2.62 14.95
N GLY A 4 25.76 -3.72 14.87
CA GLY A 4 27.22 -3.69 14.81
C GLY A 4 27.80 -2.96 13.58
N ARG A 5 29.01 -2.41 13.73
CA ARG A 5 29.70 -1.55 12.73
C ARG A 5 29.85 -2.14 11.31
N ARG A 6 29.77 -3.47 11.15
CA ARG A 6 29.88 -4.18 9.86
C ARG A 6 28.52 -4.59 9.26
N CYS A 7 27.41 -4.14 9.82
CA CYS A 7 26.10 -4.40 9.25
C CYS A 7 25.92 -3.56 7.98
N ARG A 8 25.81 -4.21 6.82
CA ARG A 8 25.58 -3.53 5.53
C ARG A 8 24.28 -2.72 5.51
N CYS A 9 23.31 -3.14 6.32
CA CYS A 9 22.02 -2.48 6.50
C CYS A 9 22.01 -1.71 7.82
N ARG A 10 22.79 -0.63 7.91
CA ARG A 10 22.67 0.29 9.06
C ARG A 10 21.25 0.87 9.04
N PRO A 11 20.51 0.86 10.16
CA PRO A 11 19.14 1.38 10.19
C PRO A 11 19.20 2.89 9.98
N VAL A 12 18.90 3.33 8.75
CA VAL A 12 18.64 4.73 8.48
C VAL A 12 17.29 5.03 9.12
N ARG A 13 17.31 5.64 10.30
CA ARG A 13 16.10 5.90 11.11
C ARG A 13 14.99 6.55 10.29
N TYR A 14 15.34 7.46 9.38
CA TYR A 14 14.40 8.11 8.48
C TYR A 14 13.72 7.14 7.50
N LEU A 15 14.49 6.28 6.82
CA LEU A 15 13.91 5.28 5.90
C LEU A 15 13.04 4.27 6.65
N ASN A 16 13.47 3.85 7.83
CA ASN A 16 12.67 2.97 8.70
C ASN A 16 11.36 3.64 9.10
N ASN A 17 11.37 4.93 9.45
CA ASN A 17 10.14 5.66 9.79
C ASN A 17 9.16 5.71 8.60
N ILE A 18 9.63 5.86 7.36
CA ILE A 18 8.78 5.86 6.17
C ILE A 18 8.10 4.50 5.99
N VAL A 19 8.88 3.41 6.04
CA VAL A 19 8.37 2.04 5.89
C VAL A 19 7.39 1.71 7.02
N GLU A 20 7.75 2.02 8.26
CA GLU A 20 6.88 1.81 9.42
C GLU A 20 5.57 2.61 9.31
N GLN A 21 5.63 3.86 8.84
CA GLN A 21 4.45 4.70 8.68
C GLN A 21 3.50 4.12 7.63
N ASP A 22 4.03 3.59 6.54
CA ASP A 22 3.21 2.93 5.52
C ASP A 22 2.52 1.68 6.06
N HIS A 23 3.29 0.82 6.74
CA HIS A 23 2.76 -0.37 7.41
C HIS A 23 1.68 -0.02 8.45
N ARG A 24 1.82 1.09 9.19
CA ARG A 24 0.81 1.55 10.16
C ARG A 24 -0.53 1.87 9.51
N ALA A 25 -0.56 2.39 8.28
CA ALA A 25 -1.80 2.67 7.58
C ALA A 25 -2.52 1.38 7.19
N ILE A 26 -1.78 0.42 6.64
CA ILE A 26 -2.31 -0.89 6.24
C ILE A 26 -2.81 -1.67 7.48
N LYS A 27 -1.99 -1.77 8.53
CA LYS A 27 -2.36 -2.45 9.78
C LYS A 27 -3.62 -1.89 10.43
N ARG A 28 -3.83 -0.57 10.38
CA ARG A 28 -5.07 0.06 10.90
C ARG A 28 -6.31 -0.43 10.16
N ARG A 29 -6.27 -0.50 8.82
CA ARG A 29 -7.41 -1.01 8.03
C ARG A 29 -7.66 -2.49 8.26
N VAL A 30 -6.61 -3.30 8.33
CA VAL A 30 -6.72 -4.75 8.61
C VAL A 30 -7.31 -5.02 9.99
N ARG A 31 -6.94 -4.22 11.00
CA ARG A 31 -7.53 -4.32 12.34
C ARG A 31 -9.02 -3.94 12.34
N ALA A 32 -9.39 -2.88 11.61
CA ALA A 32 -10.78 -2.48 11.47
C ALA A 32 -11.64 -3.53 10.75
N SER A 33 -11.05 -4.32 9.83
CA SER A 33 -11.75 -5.40 9.13
C SER A 33 -11.89 -6.69 9.94
N GLN A 34 -11.48 -6.71 11.23
CA GLN A 34 -11.49 -7.88 12.11
C GLN A 34 -10.66 -9.08 11.59
N GLY A 35 -9.67 -8.82 10.72
CA GLY A 35 -8.85 -9.85 10.10
C GLY A 35 -9.48 -10.48 8.84
N PHE A 36 -8.83 -11.50 8.30
CA PHE A 36 -9.24 -12.17 7.07
C PHE A 36 -9.49 -13.65 7.33
N ARG A 37 -10.58 -14.20 6.78
CA ARG A 37 -10.94 -15.62 6.93
C ARG A 37 -10.20 -16.55 5.96
N ALA A 38 -9.59 -16.01 4.91
CA ALA A 38 -8.88 -16.77 3.88
C ALA A 38 -7.69 -16.00 3.33
N PHE A 39 -6.61 -16.72 2.99
CA PHE A 39 -5.37 -16.15 2.48
C PHE A 39 -5.56 -15.41 1.14
N HIS A 40 -6.26 -16.01 0.18
CA HIS A 40 -6.52 -15.38 -1.12
C HIS A 40 -7.32 -14.07 -0.99
N SER A 41 -8.29 -14.04 -0.08
CA SER A 41 -9.08 -12.83 0.20
C SER A 41 -8.23 -11.76 0.89
N ALA A 42 -7.37 -12.15 1.83
CA ALA A 42 -6.40 -11.26 2.46
C ALA A 42 -5.48 -10.62 1.41
N TRP A 43 -4.91 -11.44 0.53
CA TRP A 43 -4.00 -11.01 -0.52
C TRP A 43 -4.63 -9.96 -1.44
N ARG A 44 -5.82 -10.26 -2.00
CA ARG A 44 -6.55 -9.34 -2.86
C ARG A 44 -6.92 -8.04 -2.14
N THR A 45 -7.36 -8.14 -0.88
CA THR A 45 -7.75 -6.95 -0.10
C THR A 45 -6.55 -6.07 0.22
N LEU A 46 -5.41 -6.66 0.59
CA LEU A 46 -4.17 -5.94 0.85
C LEU A 46 -3.68 -5.22 -0.41
N GLN A 47 -3.69 -5.89 -1.58
CA GLN A 47 -3.36 -5.24 -2.85
C GLN A 47 -4.27 -4.06 -3.17
N GLY A 48 -5.58 -4.18 -2.95
CA GLY A 48 -6.52 -3.07 -3.12
C GLY A 48 -6.24 -1.90 -2.17
N ILE A 49 -5.99 -2.19 -0.89
CA ILE A 49 -5.65 -1.17 0.12
C ILE A 49 -4.37 -0.43 -0.26
N GLU A 50 -3.35 -1.16 -0.69
CA GLU A 50 -2.06 -0.59 -1.12
C GLU A 50 -2.24 0.30 -2.35
N THR A 51 -2.93 -0.19 -3.37
CA THR A 51 -3.24 0.57 -4.59
C THR A 51 -3.92 1.89 -4.27
N MET A 52 -4.96 1.88 -3.43
CA MET A 52 -5.66 3.10 -3.04
C MET A 52 -4.77 4.04 -2.22
N ASN A 53 -3.87 3.50 -1.40
CA ASN A 53 -2.90 4.31 -0.65
C ASN A 53 -1.86 4.97 -1.57
N MET A 54 -1.41 4.27 -2.62
CA MET A 54 -0.51 4.82 -3.64
C MET A 54 -1.14 6.00 -4.39
N ILE A 55 -2.40 5.84 -4.82
CA ILE A 55 -3.18 6.90 -5.46
C ILE A 55 -3.32 8.11 -4.53
N ARG A 56 -3.72 7.89 -3.27
CA ARG A 56 -3.88 8.95 -2.26
C ARG A 56 -2.58 9.73 -2.00
N LYS A 57 -1.43 9.04 -2.03
CA LYS A 57 -0.10 9.65 -1.88
C LYS A 57 0.35 10.42 -3.13
N GLY A 58 -0.29 10.21 -4.28
CA GLY A 58 0.13 10.79 -5.56
C GLY A 58 1.33 10.08 -6.17
N GLN A 59 1.54 8.80 -5.86
CA GLN A 59 2.61 8.00 -6.47
C GLN A 59 2.33 7.70 -7.94
N VAL A 60 1.06 7.77 -8.36
CA VAL A 60 0.65 7.68 -9.76
C VAL A 60 0.62 9.09 -10.36
N ARG A 61 1.72 9.50 -11.00
CA ARG A 61 1.96 10.89 -11.46
C ARG A 61 0.88 11.46 -12.39
N TRP A 62 0.30 10.63 -13.25
CA TRP A 62 -0.69 11.06 -14.25
C TRP A 62 -2.13 11.04 -13.71
N LEU A 63 -2.33 10.60 -12.47
CA LEU A 63 -3.65 10.40 -11.89
C LEU A 63 -3.92 11.43 -10.80
N SER A 64 -4.83 12.35 -11.06
CA SER A 64 -5.21 13.38 -10.10
C SER A 64 -6.00 12.77 -8.93
N LYS A 65 -5.79 13.31 -7.73
CA LYS A 65 -6.55 12.91 -6.52
C LYS A 65 -8.04 13.18 -6.65
N ASN A 66 -8.43 14.15 -7.47
CA ASN A 66 -9.82 14.55 -7.71
C ASN A 66 -10.44 13.86 -8.92
N ASP A 67 -9.65 13.12 -9.71
CA ASP A 67 -10.13 12.41 -10.90
C ASP A 67 -10.65 11.01 -10.51
N ILE A 68 -11.91 10.95 -10.09
CA ILE A 68 -12.56 9.71 -9.65
C ILE A 68 -12.71 8.72 -10.82
N ALA A 69 -13.04 9.22 -12.02
CA ALA A 69 -13.22 8.38 -13.21
C ALA A 69 -11.88 7.75 -13.65
N GLY A 70 -10.81 8.54 -13.67
CA GLY A 70 -9.47 8.03 -13.93
C GLY A 70 -9.00 7.03 -12.88
N GLN A 71 -9.35 7.24 -11.61
CA GLN A 71 -8.99 6.31 -10.52
C GLN A 71 -9.71 4.97 -10.69
N ALA A 72 -11.01 5.01 -10.98
CA ALA A 72 -11.80 3.81 -11.25
C ALA A 72 -11.26 3.05 -12.47
N ALA A 73 -10.94 3.76 -13.56
CA ALA A 73 -10.38 3.17 -14.76
C ALA A 73 -8.99 2.56 -14.53
N PHE A 74 -8.14 3.22 -13.72
CA PHE A 74 -6.83 2.71 -13.33
C PHE A 74 -6.95 1.41 -12.52
N VAL A 75 -7.79 1.40 -11.48
CA VAL A 75 -8.02 0.22 -10.64
C VAL A 75 -8.61 -0.93 -11.47
N GLY A 76 -9.60 -0.63 -12.32
CA GLY A 76 -10.22 -1.62 -13.20
C GLY A 76 -9.22 -2.30 -14.14
N ARG A 77 -8.31 -1.52 -14.76
CA ARG A 77 -7.22 -2.05 -15.59
C ARG A 77 -6.19 -2.83 -14.78
N LEU A 78 -5.77 -2.31 -13.62
CA LEU A 78 -4.74 -2.93 -12.79
C LEU A 78 -5.14 -4.33 -12.30
N PHE A 79 -6.41 -4.50 -11.95
CA PHE A 79 -6.94 -5.77 -11.45
C PHE A 79 -7.63 -6.62 -12.53
N GLY A 80 -7.59 -6.20 -13.80
CA GLY A 80 -8.22 -6.92 -14.92
C GLY A 80 -9.75 -7.06 -14.77
N LEU A 81 -10.40 -6.13 -14.07
CA LEU A 81 -11.85 -6.14 -13.84
C LEU A 81 -12.62 -5.65 -15.06
N THR A 82 -12.01 -4.75 -15.83
CA THR A 82 -12.53 -4.27 -17.10
C THR A 82 -11.82 -5.03 -18.22
N ARG A 83 -12.57 -5.86 -18.96
CA ARG A 83 -12.11 -6.38 -20.24
C ARG A 83 -12.17 -5.24 -21.26
N VAL A 84 -11.05 -4.97 -21.92
CA VAL A 84 -11.02 -4.22 -23.18
C VAL A 84 -11.63 -5.11 -24.27
#